data_AF-A0A258JRT0-F1
#
_entry.id   AF-A0A258JRT0-F1
#
_cell.length_a   1.000
_cell.length_b   1.000
_cell.length_c   1.000
_cell.angle_alpha   90.00
_cell.angle_beta   90.00
_cell.angle_gamma   90.00
#
_symmetry.space_group_name_H-M   'P 1'
#
loop_
_entity.id
_entity.type
_entity.pdbx_description
1 polymer ?
#
loop_
_entity_poly.entity_id
_entity_poly.type
_entity_poly.pdbx_seq_one_letter_code
_entity_poly.pdbx_strand_id
1 'polypeptide(L)'
;ITSDPSVKGILVNIFGGIMKCDVIARGVIAAVTAVGLKVPLVVRLEGTNVEQGKQIIRDSGLNVIPADDLDDAAQKIVAAVKKEAA
;
A
#
# COMPACT_ATOMS: atom_id res chain seq x y z
N ILE A 1 11.31 4.37 -8.45
CA ILE A 1 10.81 4.73 -7.10
C ILE A 1 11.80 4.28 -6.04
N THR A 2 12.08 2.98 -5.90
CA THR A 2 12.96 2.44 -4.84
C THR A 2 14.44 2.80 -4.98
N SER A 3 14.88 3.27 -6.15
CA SER A 3 16.24 3.75 -6.38
C SER A 3 16.48 5.21 -5.99
N ASP A 4 15.42 5.98 -5.70
CA ASP A 4 15.53 7.39 -5.32
C ASP A 4 15.69 7.53 -3.79
N PRO A 5 16.83 8.03 -3.29
CA PRO A 5 17.08 8.17 -1.86
C PRO A 5 16.18 9.21 -1.17
N SER A 6 15.50 10.06 -1.93
CA SER A 6 14.59 11.08 -1.40
C SER A 6 13.24 10.51 -0.98
N VAL A 7 12.91 9.29 -1.42
CA VAL A 7 11.63 8.63 -1.12
C VAL A 7 11.62 8.14 0.33
N LYS A 8 10.71 8.70 1.13
CA LYS A 8 10.51 8.33 2.54
C LYS A 8 9.26 7.47 2.78
N GLY A 9 8.42 7.33 1.78
CA GLY A 9 7.17 6.59 1.85
C GLY A 9 6.55 6.49 0.47
N ILE A 10 5.76 5.45 0.25
CA ILE A 10 5.11 5.17 -1.03
C ILE A 10 3.61 5.08 -0.81
N LEU A 11 2.86 5.88 -1.57
CA LEU A 11 1.40 5.77 -1.66
C LEU A 11 1.04 5.16 -3.01
N VAL A 12 0.38 3.99 -2.98
CA VAL A 12 -0.15 3.31 -4.16
C VAL A 12 -1.65 3.53 -4.19
N ASN A 13 -2.16 4.23 -5.19
CA ASN A 13 -3.60 4.39 -5.42
C ASN A 13 -3.99 3.65 -6.69
N ILE A 14 -4.80 2.59 -6.57
CA ILE A 14 -5.21 1.75 -7.71
C ILE A 14 -6.73 1.67 -7.79
N PHE A 15 -7.24 2.02 -8.95
CA PHE A 15 -8.60 1.71 -9.38
C PHE A 15 -8.56 0.40 -10.17
N GLY A 16 -9.13 -0.66 -9.63
CA GLY A 16 -9.07 -2.02 -10.19
C GLY A 16 -9.62 -2.10 -11.61
N GLY A 17 -10.62 -1.30 -11.96
CA GLY A 17 -11.21 -1.28 -13.29
C GLY A 17 -11.70 -2.69 -13.69
N ILE A 18 -10.98 -3.32 -14.63
CA ILE A 18 -11.25 -4.70 -15.11
C ILE A 18 -10.69 -5.77 -14.14
N MET A 19 -9.62 -5.45 -13.40
CA MET A 19 -8.97 -6.36 -12.46
C MET A 19 -9.63 -6.31 -11.07
N LYS A 20 -9.63 -7.45 -10.36
CA LYS A 20 -10.15 -7.52 -8.98
C LYS A 20 -9.08 -7.10 -7.97
N CYS A 21 -9.51 -6.37 -6.94
CA CYS A 21 -8.61 -5.81 -5.93
C CYS A 21 -7.88 -6.88 -5.11
N ASP A 22 -8.43 -8.09 -4.97
CA ASP A 22 -7.77 -9.21 -4.29
C ASP A 22 -6.56 -9.74 -5.08
N VAL A 23 -6.62 -9.74 -6.42
CA VAL A 23 -5.49 -10.10 -7.29
C VAL A 23 -4.40 -9.03 -7.20
N ILE A 24 -4.81 -7.77 -7.23
CA ILE A 24 -3.91 -6.62 -7.11
C ILE A 24 -3.19 -6.64 -5.74
N ALA A 25 -3.93 -6.86 -4.66
CA ALA A 25 -3.38 -6.94 -3.31
C ALA A 25 -2.30 -8.04 -3.18
N ARG A 26 -2.54 -9.23 -3.74
CA ARG A 26 -1.53 -10.31 -3.79
C ARG A 26 -0.28 -9.89 -4.58
N GLY A 27 -0.47 -9.21 -5.70
CA GLY A 27 0.63 -8.67 -6.51
C GLY A 27 1.48 -7.65 -5.74
N VAL A 28 0.82 -6.76 -4.98
CA VAL A 28 1.50 -5.79 -4.12
C VAL A 28 2.33 -6.51 -3.05
N ILE A 29 1.76 -7.47 -2.33
CA ILE A 29 2.48 -8.25 -1.31
C ILE A 29 3.70 -8.94 -1.91
N ALA A 30 3.54 -9.60 -3.06
CA ALA A 30 4.64 -10.28 -3.74
C ALA A 30 5.77 -9.31 -4.11
N ALA A 31 5.43 -8.12 -4.63
CA ALA A 31 6.39 -7.09 -4.97
C ALA A 31 7.13 -6.55 -3.74
N VAL A 32 6.42 -6.29 -2.64
CA VAL A 32 7.02 -5.80 -1.38
C VAL A 32 8.02 -6.81 -0.83
N THR A 33 7.65 -8.09 -0.80
CA THR A 33 8.52 -9.18 -0.33
C THR A 33 9.75 -9.35 -1.22
N ALA A 34 9.59 -9.29 -2.54
CA ALA A 34 10.69 -9.46 -3.49
C ALA A 34 11.69 -8.29 -3.46
N VAL A 35 11.19 -7.06 -3.29
CA VAL A 35 12.02 -5.85 -3.33
C VAL A 35 12.62 -5.51 -1.96
N GLY A 36 12.00 -5.95 -0.86
CA GLY A 36 12.46 -5.67 0.49
C GLY A 36 12.36 -4.18 0.83
N LEU A 37 11.16 -3.60 0.67
CA LEU A 37 10.94 -2.17 0.95
C LEU A 37 11.28 -1.82 2.41
N LYS A 38 12.07 -0.76 2.57
CA LYS A 38 12.48 -0.20 3.87
C LYS A 38 11.67 1.02 4.31
N VAL A 39 10.76 1.49 3.46
CA VAL A 39 9.91 2.66 3.70
C VAL A 39 8.46 2.22 3.76
N PRO A 40 7.58 2.92 4.49
CA PRO A 40 6.18 2.57 4.62
C PRO A 40 5.47 2.62 3.27
N LEU A 41 4.60 1.65 3.07
CA LEU A 41 3.72 1.56 1.91
C LEU A 41 2.27 1.73 2.37
N VAL A 42 1.57 2.71 1.81
CA VAL A 42 0.10 2.83 1.94
C VAL A 42 -0.53 2.45 0.62
N VAL A 43 -1.58 1.64 0.65
CA VAL A 43 -2.27 1.16 -0.55
C VAL A 43 -3.75 1.49 -0.45
N ARG A 44 -4.25 2.23 -1.43
CA ARG A 44 -5.66 2.52 -1.62
C ARG A 44 -6.18 1.74 -2.82
N LEU A 45 -7.21 0.93 -2.60
CA LEU A 45 -7.84 0.08 -3.61
C LEU A 45 -9.29 0.52 -3.83
N GLU A 46 -9.70 0.66 -5.07
CA GLU A 46 -11.10 0.89 -5.44
C GLU A 46 -11.54 -0.03 -6.58
N GLY A 47 -12.75 -0.60 -6.51
CA GLY A 47 -13.30 -1.50 -7.52
C GLY A 47 -13.92 -2.77 -6.93
N THR A 48 -13.83 -3.87 -7.67
CA THR A 48 -14.38 -5.17 -7.23
C THR A 48 -13.48 -5.83 -6.19
N ASN A 49 -14.07 -6.47 -5.17
CA ASN A 49 -13.38 -7.18 -4.09
C ASN A 49 -12.44 -6.30 -3.24
N VAL A 50 -12.74 -5.01 -3.07
CA VAL A 50 -11.91 -4.08 -2.26
C VAL A 50 -11.70 -4.60 -0.85
N GLU A 51 -12.75 -5.00 -0.15
CA GLU A 51 -12.63 -5.48 1.23
C GLU A 51 -11.76 -6.73 1.35
N GLN A 52 -11.86 -7.66 0.39
CA GLN A 52 -10.99 -8.82 0.33
C GLN A 52 -9.53 -8.41 0.05
N GLY A 53 -9.30 -7.46 -0.85
CA GLY A 53 -7.96 -6.91 -1.11
C GLY A 53 -7.34 -6.24 0.12
N LYS A 54 -8.12 -5.43 0.85
CA LYS A 54 -7.68 -4.82 2.11
C LYS A 54 -7.38 -5.88 3.16
N GLN A 55 -8.20 -6.92 3.26
CA GLN A 55 -7.98 -8.02 4.21
C GLN A 55 -6.68 -8.78 3.90
N ILE A 56 -6.43 -9.10 2.63
CA ILE A 56 -5.18 -9.71 2.17
C ILE A 56 -3.97 -8.86 2.59
N ILE A 57 -4.06 -7.54 2.45
CA ILE A 57 -2.99 -6.62 2.88
C ILE A 57 -2.79 -6.67 4.41
N ARG A 58 -3.88 -6.58 5.19
CA ARG A 58 -3.81 -6.63 6.67
C ARG A 58 -3.19 -7.92 7.17
N ASP A 59 -3.53 -9.04 6.56
CA ASP A 59 -3.09 -10.38 6.98
C ASP A 59 -1.67 -10.71 6.50
N SER A 60 -1.05 -9.86 5.68
CA SER A 60 0.27 -10.12 5.10
C SER A 60 1.42 -10.11 6.11
N GLY A 61 1.22 -9.46 7.28
CA GLY A 61 2.29 -9.23 8.25
C GLY A 61 3.40 -8.29 7.77
N LEU A 62 3.25 -7.69 6.58
CA LEU A 62 4.19 -6.74 6.02
C LEU A 62 3.86 -5.31 6.48
N ASN A 63 4.82 -4.39 6.38
CA ASN A 63 4.63 -2.96 6.64
C ASN A 63 3.85 -2.27 5.50
N VAL A 64 2.65 -2.78 5.23
CA VAL A 64 1.74 -2.28 4.19
C VAL A 64 0.41 -1.92 4.84
N ILE A 65 -0.01 -0.67 4.65
CA ILE A 65 -1.18 -0.10 5.32
C ILE A 65 -2.28 0.08 4.27
N PRO A 66 -3.44 -0.59 4.40
CA PRO A 66 -4.56 -0.32 3.51
C PRO A 66 -5.25 0.98 3.91
N ALA A 67 -5.70 1.72 2.89
CA ALA A 67 -6.47 2.95 3.02
C ALA A 67 -7.88 2.80 2.43
N ASP A 68 -8.82 3.53 3.00
CA ASP A 68 -10.24 3.46 2.67
C ASP A 68 -10.60 4.41 1.51
N ASP A 69 -10.05 5.61 1.52
CA ASP A 69 -10.18 6.60 0.46
C ASP A 69 -8.87 7.37 0.26
N LEU A 70 -8.87 8.36 -0.63
CA LEU A 70 -7.66 9.10 -0.97
C LEU A 70 -7.19 10.02 0.17
N ASP A 71 -8.11 10.61 0.93
CA ASP A 71 -7.79 11.50 2.04
C ASP A 71 -7.17 10.71 3.20
N ASP A 72 -7.78 9.58 3.55
CA ASP A 72 -7.25 8.61 4.51
C ASP A 72 -5.88 8.09 4.07
N ALA A 73 -5.69 7.77 2.79
CA ALA A 73 -4.41 7.31 2.29
C ALA A 73 -3.31 8.37 2.41
N ALA A 74 -3.64 9.63 2.10
CA ALA A 74 -2.73 10.76 2.25
C ALA A 74 -2.36 11.01 3.72
N GLN A 75 -3.34 10.97 4.63
CA GLN A 75 -3.09 11.13 6.06
C GLN A 75 -2.22 9.99 6.61
N LYS A 76 -2.53 8.75 6.26
CA LYS A 76 -1.78 7.55 6.68
C LYS A 76 -0.33 7.60 6.21
N ILE A 77 -0.07 7.97 4.95
CA ILE A 77 1.32 7.97 4.45
C ILE A 77 2.14 9.08 5.11
N VAL A 78 1.55 10.27 5.30
CA VAL A 78 2.23 11.37 6.01
C VAL A 78 2.53 10.99 7.46
N ALA A 79 1.59 10.34 8.16
CA ALA A 79 1.80 9.87 9.52
C ALA A 79 2.88 8.78 9.60
N ALA A 80 2.86 7.82 8.67
CA ALA A 80 3.85 6.74 8.62
C ALA A 80 5.27 7.27 8.39
N VAL A 81 5.44 8.20 7.44
CA VAL A 81 6.73 8.86 7.16
C VAL A 81 7.24 9.61 8.38
N LYS A 82 6.38 10.33 9.12
CA LYS A 82 6.77 11.04 10.34
C LYS A 82 7.21 10.10 11.46
N LYS A 83 6.53 8.96 11.61
CA LYS A 83 6.85 7.97 12.65
C LYS A 83 8.21 7.31 12.41
N GLU A 84 8.57 7.05 11.16
CA GLU A 84 9.85 6.41 10.82
C GLU A 84 11.04 7.39 10.87
N ALA A 85 10.77 8.69 10.77
CA ALA A 85 11.78 9.74 10.92
C ALA A 85 12.05 10.15 12.38
N ALA A 86 11.27 9.63 13.33
CA ALA A 86 11.37 9.90 14.77
C ALA A 86 12.13 8.77 15.48
#